data_AF-A0A016X160-F1
#
_entry.id   AF-A0A016X160-F1
#
_cell.length_a   1.000
_cell.length_b   1.000
_cell.length_c   1.000
_cell.angle_alpha   90.00
_cell.angle_beta   90.00
_cell.angle_gamma   90.00
#
_symmetry.space_group_name_H-M   'P 1'
#
loop_
_entity.id
_entity.type
_entity.pdbx_description
1 polymer ?
#
loop_
_entity_poly.entity_id
_entity_poly.type
_entity_poly.pdbx_seq_one_letter_code
_entity_poly.pdbx_strand_id
1 'polypeptide(L)'
;MVFDCRLLIPLLALVAGALAQGQVVIDPGLIPVRQPIQNILGGVYSNNVTLFFRNSPYRVTSDLTVEYGATLTIETGVQIYFDTGVGLKIKGTLQAIGNEFAHIQMLPYQQQLNYDDTFPKFRLIDGATVRDGRLQALFRDRWRSVCTMVTNWTSIDTTTACRSMGYSDGEAPDK
;
A
#
# COMPACT_ATOMS: atom_id res chain seq x y z
N MET A 1 20.42 -2.52 -8.33
CA MET A 1 19.37 -2.86 -9.29
C MET A 1 18.05 -2.45 -8.67
N VAL A 2 17.40 -1.44 -9.26
CA VAL A 2 16.18 -0.82 -8.74
C VAL A 2 15.06 -1.19 -9.69
N PHE A 3 14.04 -1.87 -9.17
CA PHE A 3 12.80 -2.15 -9.87
C PHE A 3 11.90 -0.92 -9.79
N ASP A 4 11.05 -0.70 -10.79
CA ASP A 4 10.00 0.32 -10.75
C ASP A 4 8.66 -0.31 -11.16
N CYS A 5 7.76 -0.46 -10.20
CA CYS A 5 6.42 -1.00 -10.40
C CYS A 5 5.41 0.13 -10.66
N ARG A 6 4.76 0.08 -11.83
CA ARG A 6 3.80 1.10 -12.24
C ARG A 6 2.40 0.77 -11.71
N LEU A 7 1.65 1.82 -11.38
CA LEU A 7 0.21 1.78 -11.21
C LEU A 7 -0.46 2.39 -12.43
N LEU A 8 -1.45 1.70 -12.98
CA LEU A 8 -2.46 2.34 -13.80
C LEU A 8 -3.22 3.30 -12.89
N ILE A 9 -2.94 4.59 -13.03
CA ILE A 9 -3.91 5.61 -12.63
C ILE A 9 -5.10 5.37 -13.58
N PRO A 10 -6.28 4.93 -13.11
CA PRO A 10 -7.43 4.96 -13.98
C PRO A 10 -7.58 6.42 -14.37
N LEU A 11 -7.40 6.72 -15.65
CA LEU A 11 -7.72 8.03 -16.19
C LEU A 11 -9.19 8.23 -15.82
N LEU A 12 -9.45 9.08 -14.83
CA LEU A 12 -10.80 9.46 -14.42
C LEU A 12 -11.40 10.14 -15.64
N ALA A 13 -12.01 9.35 -16.52
CA ALA A 13 -12.94 9.85 -17.50
C ALA A 13 -14.10 10.44 -16.68
N LEU A 14 -14.15 11.76 -16.61
CA LEU A 14 -15.29 12.54 -16.17
C LEU A 14 -16.47 12.19 -17.08
N VAL A 15 -17.14 11.08 -16.80
CA VAL A 15 -18.49 10.82 -17.29
C VAL A 15 -19.42 11.38 -16.22
N ALA A 16 -19.74 12.67 -16.35
CA ALA A 16 -20.88 13.23 -15.66
C ALA A 16 -22.14 12.65 -16.31
N GLY A 17 -22.89 11.81 -15.59
CA GLY A 17 -24.09 11.23 -16.17
C GLY A 17 -24.82 10.22 -15.29
N ALA A 18 -25.87 10.70 -14.64
CA ALA A 18 -27.09 10.01 -14.21
C ALA A 18 -27.04 9.05 -13.00
N LEU A 19 -27.91 9.38 -12.03
CA LEU A 19 -28.43 8.51 -11.00
C LEU A 19 -29.00 7.23 -11.63
N ALA A 20 -28.58 6.07 -11.15
CA ALA A 20 -29.36 4.85 -11.22
C ALA A 20 -29.36 4.21 -9.83
N GLN A 21 -30.53 4.20 -9.20
CA GLN A 21 -30.79 3.33 -8.06
C GLN A 21 -30.66 1.88 -8.55
N GLY A 22 -29.59 1.21 -8.15
CA GLY A 22 -29.37 -0.21 -8.37
C GLY A 22 -29.04 -0.86 -7.05
N GLN A 23 -30.08 -1.23 -6.30
CA GLN A 23 -29.93 -2.05 -5.11
C GLN A 23 -29.47 -3.44 -5.58
N VAL A 24 -28.19 -3.76 -5.35
CA VAL A 24 -27.65 -5.08 -5.65
C VAL A 24 -28.33 -6.07 -4.70
N VAL A 25 -29.07 -7.02 -5.28
CA VAL A 25 -29.67 -8.14 -4.55
C VAL A 25 -28.52 -8.99 -4.01
N ILE A 26 -28.39 -9.07 -2.70
CA ILE A 26 -27.37 -9.88 -2.00
C ILE A 26 -27.91 -11.31 -1.84
N ASP A 27 -27.23 -12.28 -2.45
CA ASP A 27 -27.41 -13.70 -2.16
C ASP A 27 -27.19 -13.99 -0.66
N PRO A 28 -27.91 -14.96 -0.07
CA PRO A 28 -27.82 -15.27 1.35
C PRO A 28 -26.50 -16.01 1.67
N GLY A 29 -25.43 -15.24 1.83
CA GLY A 29 -24.08 -15.70 2.17
C GLY A 29 -23.15 -14.63 2.72
N LEU A 30 -23.72 -13.53 3.25
CA LEU A 30 -23.11 -12.42 4.00
C LEU A 30 -21.57 -12.42 4.10
N ILE A 31 -20.89 -11.92 3.07
CA ILE A 31 -19.61 -11.23 3.28
C ILE A 31 -20.00 -9.81 3.70
N PRO A 32 -19.60 -9.32 4.89
CA PRO A 32 -19.88 -7.93 5.25
C PRO A 32 -19.13 -7.03 4.27
N VAL A 33 -19.88 -6.24 3.48
CA VAL A 33 -19.33 -5.08 2.78
C VAL A 33 -18.72 -4.22 3.89
N ARG A 34 -17.38 -4.19 3.98
CA ARG A 34 -16.69 -3.33 4.96
C ARG A 34 -17.21 -1.92 4.73
N GLN A 35 -17.78 -1.30 5.77
CA GLN A 35 -18.21 0.09 5.68
C GLN A 35 -17.03 0.96 5.20
N PRO A 36 -17.29 1.96 4.35
CA PRO A 36 -16.23 2.84 3.86
C PRO A 36 -15.57 3.56 5.05
N ILE A 37 -14.24 3.49 5.11
CA ILE A 37 -13.45 4.18 6.12
C ILE A 37 -13.54 5.69 5.86
N GLN A 38 -14.03 6.44 6.85
CA GLN A 38 -14.29 7.88 6.72
C GLN A 38 -13.04 8.74 6.89
N ASN A 39 -12.09 8.29 7.72
CA ASN A 39 -10.87 9.05 8.02
C ASN A 39 -9.83 8.83 6.92
N ILE A 40 -9.93 9.63 5.85
CA ILE A 40 -9.05 9.57 4.69
C ILE A 40 -7.82 10.45 4.91
N LEU A 41 -6.64 9.92 4.57
CA LEU A 41 -5.35 10.59 4.61
C LEU A 41 -4.73 10.60 3.21
N GLY A 42 -3.89 11.60 2.94
CA GLY A 42 -3.09 11.67 1.73
C GLY A 42 -2.55 13.06 1.45
N GLY A 43 -1.56 13.15 0.57
CA GLY A 43 -0.91 14.41 0.21
C GLY A 43 0.18 14.84 1.19
N VAL A 44 0.44 16.14 1.22
CA VAL A 44 1.61 16.72 1.92
C VAL A 44 1.19 17.41 3.21
N TYR A 45 1.82 17.05 4.32
CA TYR A 45 1.57 17.57 5.65
C TYR A 45 2.79 18.39 6.11
N SER A 46 2.62 19.71 6.14
CA SER A 46 3.64 20.66 6.61
C SER A 46 3.47 21.07 8.08
N ASN A 47 2.38 20.65 8.72
CA ASN A 47 2.10 20.89 10.13
C ASN A 47 2.08 19.56 10.89
N ASN A 48 2.22 19.63 12.22
CA ASN A 48 2.10 18.46 13.08
C ASN A 48 0.71 17.83 12.97
N VAL A 49 0.67 16.50 12.89
CA VAL A 49 -0.55 15.72 12.76
C VAL A 49 -0.51 14.54 13.74
N THR A 50 -1.62 14.31 14.43
CA THR A 50 -1.76 13.18 15.36
C THR A 50 -2.88 12.26 14.88
N LEU A 51 -2.57 10.99 14.69
CA LEU A 51 -3.53 9.93 14.42
C LEU A 51 -4.00 9.37 15.76
N PHE A 52 -5.25 9.66 16.11
CA PHE A 52 -5.87 9.27 17.37
C PHE A 52 -6.53 7.89 17.26
N PHE A 53 -6.42 7.08 18.31
CA PHE A 53 -7.09 5.78 18.36
C PHE A 53 -8.61 5.89 18.19
N ARG A 54 -9.22 6.92 18.77
CA ARG A 54 -10.68 7.16 18.70
C ARG A 54 -11.22 7.37 17.27
N ASN A 55 -10.34 7.75 16.35
CA ASN A 55 -10.65 7.98 14.94
C ASN A 55 -10.15 6.81 14.05
N SER A 56 -9.64 5.74 14.64
CA SER A 56 -9.29 4.52 13.91
C SER A 56 -10.57 3.85 13.38
N PRO A 57 -10.56 3.29 12.15
CA PRO A 57 -9.43 3.16 11.24
C PRO A 57 -9.23 4.38 10.34
N TYR A 58 -8.00 4.51 9.83
CA TYR A 58 -7.61 5.48 8.80
C TYR A 58 -7.38 4.79 7.45
N ARG A 59 -7.66 5.49 6.34
CA ARG A 59 -7.35 5.01 4.99
C ARG A 59 -6.49 6.01 4.25
N VAL A 60 -5.33 5.58 3.78
CA VAL A 60 -4.39 6.38 3.00
C VAL A 60 -4.66 6.10 1.51
N THR A 61 -5.24 7.08 0.82
CA THR A 61 -5.67 6.94 -0.59
C THR A 61 -4.69 7.54 -1.59
N SER A 62 -3.74 8.36 -1.12
CA SER A 62 -2.64 8.92 -1.91
C SER A 62 -1.40 9.08 -1.04
N ASP A 63 -0.22 9.19 -1.66
CA ASP A 63 1.05 9.23 -0.93
C ASP A 63 1.02 10.27 0.18
N LEU A 64 1.26 9.81 1.41
CA LEU A 64 1.27 10.62 2.60
C LEU A 64 2.70 11.09 2.85
N THR A 65 2.98 12.38 2.62
CA THR A 65 4.30 12.97 2.83
C THR A 65 4.30 13.90 4.03
N VAL A 66 5.15 13.63 5.02
CA VAL A 66 5.38 14.51 6.17
C VAL A 66 6.62 15.34 5.87
N GLU A 67 6.45 16.65 5.68
CA GLU A 67 7.54 17.56 5.32
C GLU A 67 8.49 17.86 6.49
N TYR A 68 9.63 18.48 6.17
CA TYR A 68 10.58 18.95 7.18
C TYR A 68 9.90 19.89 8.19
N GLY A 69 10.23 19.72 9.46
CA GLY A 69 9.64 20.51 10.55
C GLY A 69 8.27 20.05 11.03
N ALA A 70 7.61 19.11 10.32
CA ALA A 70 6.37 18.49 10.76
C ALA A 70 6.63 17.16 11.50
N THR A 71 5.77 16.87 12.47
CA THR A 71 5.74 15.59 13.19
C THR A 71 4.43 14.86 12.95
N LEU A 72 4.51 13.61 12.48
CA LEU A 72 3.39 12.66 12.47
C LEU A 72 3.45 11.80 13.73
N THR A 73 2.49 11.96 14.63
CA THR A 73 2.35 11.13 15.82
C THR A 73 1.25 10.10 15.60
N ILE A 74 1.53 8.84 15.89
CA ILE A 74 0.58 7.73 15.78
C ILE A 74 0.37 7.14 17.17
N GLU A 75 -0.87 7.19 17.66
CA GLU A 75 -1.22 6.59 18.94
C GLU A 75 -1.26 5.06 18.90
N THR A 76 -1.24 4.46 20.09
CA THR A 76 -1.30 3.02 20.28
C THR A 76 -2.63 2.46 19.77
N GLY A 77 -2.59 1.28 19.14
CA GLY A 77 -3.78 0.62 18.59
C GLY A 77 -4.36 1.23 17.31
N VAL A 78 -3.76 2.29 16.75
CA VAL A 78 -4.23 2.88 15.49
C VAL A 78 -4.08 1.89 14.34
N GLN A 79 -5.13 1.76 13.54
CA GLN A 79 -5.14 0.98 12.30
C GLN A 79 -5.11 1.90 11.09
N ILE A 80 -4.13 1.69 10.22
CA ILE A 80 -3.91 2.47 9.01
C ILE A 80 -3.98 1.51 7.82
N TYR A 81 -4.91 1.76 6.92
CA TYR A 81 -5.07 1.00 5.70
C TYR A 81 -4.50 1.78 4.52
N PHE A 82 -3.62 1.16 3.73
CA PHE A 82 -3.01 1.77 2.55
C PHE A 82 -3.65 1.22 1.28
N ASP A 83 -4.12 2.10 0.40
CA ASP A 83 -4.48 1.71 -0.95
C ASP A 83 -3.24 1.18 -1.71
N THR A 84 -3.46 0.32 -2.70
CA THR A 84 -2.37 -0.30 -3.46
C THR A 84 -1.43 0.76 -4.04
N GLY A 85 -0.13 0.58 -3.83
CA GLY A 85 0.93 1.45 -4.34
C GLY A 85 0.91 2.89 -3.83
N VAL A 86 0.28 3.10 -2.67
CA VAL A 86 0.35 4.32 -1.86
C VAL A 86 1.33 4.12 -0.72
N GLY A 87 2.21 5.10 -0.51
CA GLY A 87 3.25 5.06 0.51
C GLY A 87 3.13 6.12 1.60
N LEU A 88 3.90 5.93 2.67
CA LEU A 88 4.18 6.92 3.71
C LEU A 88 5.62 7.39 3.56
N LYS A 89 5.83 8.69 3.32
CA LYS A 89 7.14 9.33 3.18
C LYS A 89 7.37 10.30 4.32
N ILE A 90 8.39 10.04 5.14
CA ILE A 90 8.74 10.88 6.29
C ILE A 90 10.03 11.66 5.97
N LYS A 91 9.90 12.96 5.67
CA LYS A 91 11.05 13.89 5.62
C LYS A 91 11.28 14.57 6.97
N GLY A 92 10.21 14.80 7.72
CA GLY A 92 10.23 15.31 9.09
C GLY A 92 10.38 14.18 10.13
N THR A 93 9.52 14.19 11.15
CA THR A 93 9.58 13.25 12.27
C THR A 93 8.37 12.32 12.28
N LEU A 94 8.60 11.03 12.54
CA LEU A 94 7.56 10.04 12.82
C LEU A 94 7.67 9.58 14.28
N GLN A 95 6.61 9.78 15.05
CA GLN A 95 6.49 9.32 16.43
C GLN A 95 5.42 8.23 16.51
N ALA A 96 5.83 6.97 16.44
CA ALA A 96 4.96 5.81 16.59
C ALA A 96 4.91 5.35 18.06
N ILE A 97 3.79 5.63 18.74
CA ILE A 97 3.59 5.33 20.16
C ILE A 97 2.82 4.01 20.28
N GLY A 98 3.52 2.88 20.27
CA GLY A 98 2.91 1.55 20.46
C GLY A 98 3.09 1.00 21.88
N ASN A 99 2.30 -0.02 22.24
CA ASN A 99 2.55 -0.87 23.41
C ASN A 99 2.31 -2.36 23.06
N GLU A 100 2.62 -3.26 23.99
CA GLU A 100 2.53 -4.73 23.80
C GLU A 100 1.08 -5.26 23.71
N PHE A 101 0.11 -4.50 24.20
CA PHE A 101 -1.31 -4.87 24.17
C PHE A 101 -2.06 -4.29 22.96
N ALA A 102 -1.54 -3.20 22.41
CA ALA A 102 -2.17 -2.40 21.36
C ALA A 102 -1.10 -1.90 20.37
N HIS A 103 -0.72 -2.79 19.47
CA HIS A 103 0.20 -2.46 18.38
C HIS A 103 -0.45 -1.54 17.34
N ILE A 104 0.37 -0.65 16.76
CA ILE A 104 0.00 0.08 15.55
C ILE A 104 -0.04 -0.91 14.39
N GLN A 105 -1.13 -0.92 13.62
CA GLN A 105 -1.30 -1.81 12.49
C GLN A 105 -1.29 -1.02 11.19
N MET A 106 -0.37 -1.34 10.30
CA MET A 106 -0.34 -0.83 8.93
C MET A 106 -0.66 -1.99 8.00
N LEU A 107 -1.81 -1.91 7.34
CA LEU A 107 -2.39 -3.01 6.58
C LEU A 107 -2.73 -2.56 5.15
N PRO A 108 -2.75 -3.45 4.16
CA PRO A 108 -3.26 -3.12 2.85
C PRO A 108 -4.79 -2.93 2.91
N TYR A 109 -5.32 -1.94 2.19
CA TYR A 109 -6.75 -1.77 1.94
C TYR A 109 -7.17 -2.70 0.79
N GLN A 110 -7.32 -3.99 1.09
CA GLN A 110 -7.80 -4.96 0.09
C GLN A 110 -9.32 -4.86 -0.04
N GLN A 111 -9.79 -4.52 -1.24
CA GLN A 111 -11.22 -4.57 -1.57
C GLN A 111 -11.71 -6.00 -1.81
N GLN A 112 -10.80 -6.98 -2.01
CA GLN A 112 -11.14 -8.37 -2.24
C GLN A 112 -10.14 -9.32 -1.56
N LEU A 113 -10.64 -10.16 -0.64
CA LEU A 113 -9.88 -11.05 0.24
C LEU A 113 -9.45 -12.36 -0.45
N ASN A 114 -8.97 -12.32 -1.69
CA ASN A 114 -8.32 -13.49 -2.30
C ASN A 114 -6.80 -13.34 -2.19
N TYR A 115 -6.31 -13.27 -0.95
CA TYR A 115 -4.89 -13.45 -0.67
C TYR A 115 -4.63 -14.94 -0.54
N ASP A 116 -4.23 -15.56 -1.65
CA ASP A 116 -3.77 -16.94 -1.63
C ASP A 116 -2.37 -16.97 -1.01
N ASP A 117 -2.29 -17.50 0.21
CA ASP A 117 -1.07 -17.56 1.01
C ASP A 117 -0.01 -18.50 0.44
N THR A 118 -0.39 -19.30 -0.56
CA THR A 118 0.53 -20.17 -1.30
C THR A 118 1.38 -19.40 -2.30
N PHE A 119 0.96 -18.19 -2.69
CA PHE A 119 1.81 -17.34 -3.54
C PHE A 119 3.03 -16.83 -2.76
N PRO A 120 4.21 -16.82 -3.41
CA PRO A 120 5.41 -16.26 -2.82
C PRO A 120 5.21 -14.79 -2.48
N LYS A 121 5.60 -14.41 -1.26
CA LYS A 121 5.50 -13.03 -0.79
C LYS A 121 6.69 -12.24 -1.31
N PHE A 122 6.41 -11.14 -2.00
CA PHE A 122 7.42 -10.22 -2.50
C PHE A 122 7.36 -8.87 -1.76
N ARG A 123 8.49 -8.18 -1.69
CA ARG A 123 8.59 -6.79 -1.24
C ARG A 123 9.68 -6.05 -1.99
N LEU A 124 9.55 -4.72 -2.05
CA LEU A 124 10.59 -3.80 -2.47
C LEU A 124 11.20 -3.13 -1.25
N ILE A 125 12.52 -2.99 -1.23
CA ILE A 125 13.27 -2.27 -0.18
C ILE A 125 14.27 -1.31 -0.82
N ASP A 126 14.79 -0.35 -0.03
CA ASP A 126 15.82 0.60 -0.47
C ASP A 126 15.40 1.49 -1.67
N GLY A 127 14.10 1.65 -1.91
CA GLY A 127 13.55 2.56 -2.92
C GLY A 127 13.19 3.94 -2.36
N ALA A 128 13.04 4.91 -3.26
CA ALA A 128 12.58 6.26 -2.94
C ALA A 128 11.06 6.34 -2.68
N THR A 129 10.31 5.34 -3.14
CA THR A 129 8.87 5.15 -3.00
C THR A 129 8.56 3.67 -2.73
N VAL A 130 7.28 3.35 -2.46
CA VAL A 130 6.82 1.95 -2.30
C VAL A 130 6.81 1.16 -3.62
N ARG A 131 6.97 1.86 -4.74
CA ARG A 131 6.91 1.32 -6.10
C ARG A 131 8.28 0.94 -6.63
N ASP A 132 9.34 1.46 -6.03
CA ASP A 132 10.69 1.20 -6.47
C ASP A 132 11.55 0.56 -5.39
N GLY A 133 12.64 -0.08 -5.82
CA GLY A 133 13.64 -0.62 -4.92
C GLY A 133 14.19 -1.99 -5.33
N ARG A 134 14.93 -2.61 -4.44
CA ARG A 134 15.45 -3.96 -4.59
C ARG A 134 14.36 -4.99 -4.27
N LEU A 135 14.09 -5.88 -5.22
CA LEU A 135 13.15 -6.98 -5.03
C LEU A 135 13.68 -8.02 -4.05
N GLN A 136 12.85 -8.35 -3.06
CA GLN A 136 13.06 -9.47 -2.16
C GLN A 136 11.87 -10.44 -2.18
N ALA A 137 12.17 -11.73 -2.10
CA ALA A 137 11.20 -12.78 -1.92
C ALA A 137 11.33 -13.39 -0.51
N LEU A 138 10.22 -13.76 0.10
CA LEU A 138 10.21 -14.52 1.34
C LEU A 138 10.46 -16.00 1.03
N PHE A 139 11.53 -16.55 1.56
CA PHE A 139 11.90 -17.96 1.37
C PHE A 139 12.41 -18.58 2.67
N ARG A 140 11.72 -19.61 3.17
CA ARG A 140 12.00 -20.26 4.46
C ARG A 140 12.08 -19.23 5.61
N ASP A 141 11.00 -18.47 5.76
CA ASP A 141 10.81 -17.41 6.77
C ASP A 141 11.89 -16.32 6.80
N ARG A 142 12.62 -16.16 5.68
CA ARG A 142 13.66 -15.14 5.55
C ARG A 142 13.53 -14.39 4.23
N TRP A 143 13.59 -13.08 4.33
CA TRP A 143 13.65 -12.20 3.16
C TRP A 143 15.01 -12.31 2.48
N ARG A 144 15.00 -12.54 1.18
CA ARG A 144 16.21 -12.68 0.36
C ARG A 144 16.09 -11.83 -0.89
N SER A 145 17.19 -11.17 -1.25
CA SER A 145 17.30 -10.46 -2.51
C SER A 145 17.22 -11.44 -3.68
N VAL A 146 16.44 -11.09 -4.70
CA VAL A 146 16.37 -11.87 -5.93
C VAL A 146 17.63 -11.61 -6.76
N CYS A 147 18.29 -12.68 -7.20
CA CYS A 147 19.43 -12.58 -8.11
C CYS A 147 18.89 -12.21 -9.50
N THR A 148 19.29 -11.06 -10.01
CA THR A 148 18.82 -10.52 -11.29
C THR A 148 19.89 -10.52 -12.39
N MET A 149 21.17 -10.39 -11.99
CA MET A 149 22.29 -10.34 -12.93
C MET A 149 22.64 -11.70 -13.55
N VAL A 150 22.57 -12.78 -12.76
CA VAL A 150 23.02 -14.12 -13.20
C VAL A 150 21.92 -14.89 -13.96
N THR A 151 20.66 -14.57 -13.71
CA THR A 151 19.48 -15.31 -14.19
C THR A 151 18.88 -14.75 -15.48
N ASN A 152 19.50 -13.71 -16.07
CA ASN A 152 18.97 -12.99 -17.22
C ASN A 152 17.52 -12.52 -17.01
N TRP A 153 17.31 -11.82 -15.89
CA TRP A 153 16.00 -11.29 -15.51
C TRP A 153 15.45 -10.36 -16.60
N THR A 154 14.23 -10.62 -17.05
CA THR A 154 13.59 -9.91 -18.16
C THR A 154 12.53 -8.92 -17.67
N SER A 155 11.96 -8.13 -18.61
CA SER A 155 10.78 -7.31 -18.32
C SER A 155 9.58 -8.18 -17.92
N ILE A 156 9.42 -9.38 -18.49
CA ILE A 156 8.33 -10.30 -18.16
C ILE A 156 8.39 -10.75 -16.69
N ASP A 157 9.60 -11.07 -16.21
CA ASP A 157 9.82 -11.46 -14.82
C ASP A 157 9.49 -10.30 -13.87
N THR A 158 9.86 -9.08 -14.27
CA THR A 158 9.58 -7.85 -13.53
C THR A 158 8.08 -7.55 -13.47
N THR A 159 7.38 -7.59 -14.60
CA THR A 159 5.92 -7.44 -14.68
C THR A 159 5.21 -8.47 -13.80
N THR A 160 5.68 -9.72 -13.81
CA THR A 160 5.11 -10.80 -13.00
C THR A 160 5.29 -10.52 -11.51
N ALA A 161 6.50 -10.11 -11.09
CA ALA A 161 6.77 -9.73 -9.71
C ALA A 161 5.90 -8.54 -9.27
N CYS A 162 5.82 -7.48 -10.07
CA CYS A 162 4.99 -6.31 -9.75
C CYS A 162 3.50 -6.68 -9.64
N ARG A 163 2.97 -7.48 -10.57
CA ARG A 163 1.58 -7.94 -10.52
C ARG A 163 1.25 -8.78 -9.29
N SER A 164 2.18 -9.63 -8.85
CA SER A 164 2.00 -10.43 -7.64
C SER A 164 1.90 -9.58 -6.35
N MET A 165 2.43 -8.35 -6.38
CA MET A 165 2.34 -7.37 -5.28
C MET A 165 1.14 -6.41 -5.42
N GLY A 166 0.31 -6.57 -6.47
CA GLY A 166 -0.86 -5.74 -6.73
C GLY A 166 -0.63 -4.56 -7.69
N TYR A 167 0.57 -4.41 -8.25
CA TYR A 167 0.85 -3.39 -9.26
C TYR A 167 0.37 -3.82 -10.65
N SER A 168 0.16 -2.88 -11.57
CA SER A 168 -0.31 -3.23 -12.92
C SER A 168 0.82 -3.77 -13.81
N ASP A 169 2.02 -3.22 -13.66
CA ASP A 169 3.18 -3.52 -14.51
C ASP A 169 4.49 -3.15 -13.80
N GLY A 170 5.63 -3.43 -14.41
CA GLY A 170 6.94 -2.97 -13.94
C GLY A 170 8.02 -2.95 -15.01
N GLU A 171 9.00 -2.09 -14.82
CA GLU A 171 10.14 -1.93 -15.72
C GLU A 171 11.40 -2.53 -15.08
N ALA A 172 12.07 -3.40 -15.84
CA ALA A 172 13.38 -3.90 -15.45
C ALA A 172 14.41 -2.78 -15.66
N PRO A 173 15.38 -2.60 -14.75
CA PRO A 173 16.44 -1.64 -14.97
C PRO A 173 17.26 -2.03 -16.20
N ASP A 174 17.53 -1.04 -17.05
CA ASP A 174 18.42 -1.18 -18.20
C ASP A 174 19.78 -1.74 -17.75
N LYS A 175 20.27 -2.74 -18.49
CA LYS A 175 21.58 -3.40 -18.22
C LYS A 175 22.75 -2.45 -18.45
#